data_AF-A0A3M1F363-F1
#
_entry.id   AF-A0A3M1F363-F1
#
_cell.length_a   1.000
_cell.length_b   1.000
_cell.length_c   1.000
_cell.angle_alpha   90.00
_cell.angle_beta   90.00
_cell.angle_gamma   90.00
#
_symmetry.space_group_name_H-M   'P 1'
#
loop_
_entity.id
_entity.type
_entity.pdbx_description
1 polymer ?
#
loop_
_entity_poly.entity_id
_entity_poly.type
_entity_poly.pdbx_seq_one_letter_code
_entity_poly.pdbx_strand_id
1 'polypeptide(L)' 'MNLNKYTEKSQEAIFTAQQLAEEYSHSEILPEHLLLALLK' A
#
# COMPACT_ATOMS: atom_id res chain seq x y z
N MET A 1 -11.11 3.31 -6.17
CA MET A 1 -11.07 1.83 -6.06
C MET A 1 -12.16 1.37 -5.10
N ASN A 2 -12.83 0.23 -5.34
CA ASN A 2 -13.75 -0.36 -4.35
C ASN A 2 -12.97 -1.38 -3.50
N LEU A 3 -12.62 -1.00 -2.27
CA LEU A 3 -11.80 -1.80 -1.36
C LEU A 3 -12.54 -3.01 -0.76
N ASN A 4 -13.88 -2.99 -0.74
CA ASN A 4 -14.71 -4.07 -0.19
C ASN A 4 -14.62 -5.38 -0.99
N LYS A 5 -13.94 -5.37 -2.14
CA LYS A 5 -13.66 -6.57 -2.95
C LYS A 5 -12.41 -7.33 -2.47
N TYR A 6 -11.66 -6.80 -1.51
CA TYR A 6 -10.40 -7.36 -1.03
C TYR A 6 -10.51 -7.74 0.45
N THR A 7 -9.62 -8.62 0.90
CA THR A 7 -9.52 -9.00 2.32
C THR A 7 -9.09 -7.79 3.15
N GLU A 8 -9.39 -7.81 4.46
CA GLU A 8 -8.97 -6.75 5.39
C GLU A 8 -7.46 -6.53 5.34
N LYS A 9 -6.66 -7.61 5.34
CA LYS A 9 -5.19 -7.53 5.20
C LYS A 9 -4.72 -6.87 3.90
N SER A 10 -5.40 -7.13 2.78
CA SER A 10 -5.08 -6.47 1.52
C SER A 10 -5.42 -4.98 1.55
N GLN A 11 -6.48 -4.59 2.26
CA GLN A 11 -6.83 -3.18 2.45
C GLN A 11 -5.79 -2.47 3.33
N GLU A 12 -5.38 -3.08 4.44
CA GLU A 12 -4.28 -2.61 5.30
C GLU A 12 -2.99 -2.38 4.51
N ALA A 13 -2.59 -3.35 3.67
CA ALA A 13 -1.39 -3.23 2.85
C ALA A 13 -1.43 -2.05 1.87
N ILE A 14 -2.61 -1.69 1.34
CA ILE A 14 -2.77 -0.51 0.48
C ILE A 14 -2.53 0.77 1.28
N PHE A 15 -3.04 0.86 2.52
CA PHE A 15 -2.77 2.01 3.39
C PHE A 15 -1.29 2.09 3.78
N THR A 16 -0.66 0.97 4.13
CA THR A 16 0.78 0.94 4.42
C THR A 16 1.61 1.33 3.19
N ALA A 17 1.21 0.93 1.98
CA ALA A 17 1.90 1.34 0.75
C ALA A 17 1.83 2.86 0.52
N GLN A 18 0.72 3.51 0.87
CA GLN A 18 0.60 4.98 0.82
C GLN A 18 1.57 5.65 1.80
N GLN A 19 1.65 5.14 3.04
CA GLN A 19 2.59 5.67 4.04
C GLN A 19 4.05 5.50 3.61
N LEU A 20 4.39 4.36 2.99
CA LEU A 20 5.73 4.12 2.45
C LEU A 20 6.09 5.08 1.32
N ALA A 21 5.14 5.40 0.43
CA ALA A 21 5.36 6.39 -0.62
C ALA A 21 5.64 7.78 -0.02
N GLU A 22 4.90 8.18 1.02
CA GLU A 22 5.15 9.44 1.75
C GLU A 22 6.50 9.43 2.47
N GLU A 23 6.84 8.36 3.17
CA GLU A 23 8.11 8.19 3.89
C GLU A 23 9.31 8.33 2.94
N TYR A 24 9.21 7.75 1.74
CA TYR A 24 10.25 7.82 0.71
C TYR A 24 10.14 9.05 -0.19
N SER A 25 9.23 9.99 0.09
CA SER A 25 9.01 11.21 -0.71
C SER A 25 8.69 10.91 -2.19
N HIS A 26 8.04 9.79 -2.46
CA HIS A 26 7.51 9.44 -3.77
C HIS A 26 6.10 10.00 -3.94
N SER A 27 5.85 10.68 -5.06
CA SER A 27 4.57 11.33 -5.35
C SER A 27 3.44 10.37 -5.67
N GLU A 28 3.75 9.11 -5.96
CA GLU A 28 2.80 8.08 -6.36
C GLU A 28 3.08 6.77 -5.61
N ILE A 29 2.03 5.99 -5.36
CA ILE A 29 2.19 4.62 -4.91
C ILE A 29 2.69 3.79 -6.09
N LEU A 30 3.98 3.49 -6.06
CA LEU A 30 4.60 2.52 -6.96
C LEU A 30 4.46 1.07 -6.48
N PRO A 31 4.57 0.06 -7.37
CA PRO A 31 4.45 -1.36 -7.01
C PRO A 31 5.41 -1.81 -5.90
N GLU A 32 6.60 -1.21 -5.77
CA GLU A 32 7.56 -1.57 -4.73
C GLU A 32 7.03 -1.29 -3.31
N HIS A 33 6.25 -0.22 -3.14
CA HIS A 33 5.65 0.11 -1.84
C HIS A 33 4.60 -0.93 -1.43
N LEU A 34 3.76 -1.35 -2.38
CA LEU A 34 2.77 -2.39 -2.13
C LEU A 34 3.44 -3.73 -1.85
N LEU A 35 4.49 -4.07 -2.60
CA LEU A 35 5.28 -5.27 -2.35
C LEU A 35 5.88 -5.25 -0.93
N LEU A 36 6.49 -4.15 -0.52
CA LEU A 36 7.06 -4.01 0.82
C LEU A 36 5.98 -4.07 1.90
N ALA A 37 4.82 -3.45 1.68
CA ALA A 37 3.69 -3.51 2.61
C ALA A 37 3.14 -4.94 2.81
N LEU A 38 3.16 -5.78 1.77
CA LEU A 38 2.71 -7.18 1.84
C LEU A 38 3.73 -8.12 2.48
N LEU A 39 5.01 -7.73 2.53
CA LEU A 39 6.10 -8.51 3.12
C LEU A 39 6.33 -8.21 4.61
N LYS A 40 5.75 -7.14 5.14
CA LYS A 40 5.76 -6.78 6.56
C LYS A 40 4.69 -7.56 7.32
#